data_AF-A0A094CKT2-F1
#
_entry.id   AF-A0A094CKT2-F1
#
_cell.length_a   1.000
_cell.length_b   1.000
_cell.length_c   1.000
_cell.angle_alpha   90.00
_cell.angle_beta   90.00
_cell.angle_gamma   90.00
#
_symmetry.space_group_name_H-M   'P 1'
#
loop_
_entity.id
_entity.type
_entity.pdbx_description
1 polymer ?
#
loop_
_entity_poly.entity_id
_entity_poly.type
_entity_poly.pdbx_seq_one_letter_code
_entity_poly.pdbx_strand_id
1 'polypeptide(L)'
;MSFSAYANLTPSTNPPEQQQQQQQQQQQQQQQPSSAPGGTPIADQNQRPSSAPGSNSQQRSENRSSLETIRARRRFATYSKKRSAISLVREAEQLAQDEARRRLGGEFPVLAELVTNVPVRLLSPFPKIKKQKNMKANTPPPISQQVDQYILLTLSHTLSTLYLRPQSAITISILSAPLLMQSHCLSLSYILTISTVPSLCQPADNNLRANSLALVLSEELGVPHDRGIVRFLSLDEGYLAVNGKTVASLVAAEAQEVLARAAVRPAVERKRSFGV
;
A
#
# COMPACT_ATOMS: atom_id res chain seq x y z
N MET A 1 -10.34 -39.11 -52.82
CA MET A 1 -10.17 -39.95 -51.62
C MET A 1 -10.59 -39.10 -50.43
N SER A 2 -11.70 -39.48 -49.81
CA SER A 2 -12.42 -38.76 -48.76
C SER A 2 -12.04 -39.34 -47.40
N PHE A 3 -11.79 -38.52 -46.38
CA PHE A 3 -11.96 -38.89 -44.97
C PHE A 3 -12.24 -37.66 -44.12
N SER A 4 -13.51 -37.50 -43.75
CA SER A 4 -13.97 -36.72 -42.60
C SER A 4 -14.00 -37.64 -41.37
N ALA A 5 -13.54 -37.13 -40.22
CA ALA A 5 -13.85 -37.73 -38.92
C ALA A 5 -14.05 -36.61 -37.89
N TYR A 6 -15.31 -36.38 -37.54
CA TYR A 6 -15.74 -35.56 -36.41
C TYR A 6 -15.69 -36.43 -35.14
N ALA A 7 -15.01 -35.94 -34.10
CA ALA A 7 -15.05 -36.54 -32.76
C ALA A 7 -16.05 -35.77 -31.89
N ASN A 8 -17.08 -36.48 -31.42
CA ASN A 8 -18.09 -35.99 -30.47
C ASN A 8 -17.51 -35.98 -29.04
N LEU A 9 -17.62 -34.84 -28.36
CA LEU A 9 -17.34 -34.70 -26.93
C LEU A 9 -18.63 -34.85 -26.14
N THR A 10 -18.70 -35.84 -25.25
CA THR A 10 -19.78 -36.02 -24.26
C THR A 10 -19.53 -35.16 -23.02
N PRO A 11 -20.56 -34.52 -22.43
CA PRO A 11 -20.41 -33.77 -21.19
C PRO A 11 -20.27 -34.71 -19.98
N SER A 12 -19.26 -34.43 -19.15
CA SER A 12 -18.96 -35.12 -17.89
C SER A 12 -19.98 -34.72 -16.82
N THR A 13 -20.88 -35.64 -16.47
CA THR A 13 -21.82 -35.52 -15.36
C THR A 13 -21.11 -35.82 -14.04
N ASN A 14 -20.98 -34.80 -13.18
CA ASN A 14 -20.49 -34.98 -11.81
C ASN A 14 -21.54 -35.72 -10.96
N PRO A 15 -21.15 -36.68 -10.09
CA PRO A 15 -22.07 -37.41 -9.24
C PRO A 15 -22.65 -36.53 -8.11
N PRO A 16 -23.92 -36.72 -7.73
CA PRO A 16 -24.66 -35.85 -6.80
C PRO A 16 -24.17 -35.87 -5.33
N GLU A 17 -23.24 -36.75 -4.95
CA GLU A 17 -22.80 -36.87 -3.55
C GLU A 17 -21.88 -35.72 -3.08
N GLN A 18 -21.12 -35.07 -3.97
CA GLN A 18 -20.22 -33.98 -3.56
C GLN A 18 -20.98 -32.69 -3.23
N GLN A 19 -22.17 -32.49 -3.77
CA GLN A 19 -22.96 -31.27 -3.51
C GLN A 19 -23.59 -31.28 -2.12
N GLN A 20 -23.90 -32.46 -1.56
CA GLN A 20 -24.52 -32.60 -0.24
C GLN A 20 -23.50 -32.37 0.89
N GLN A 21 -22.23 -32.74 0.68
CA GLN A 21 -21.17 -32.53 1.68
C GLN A 21 -20.79 -31.05 1.82
N GLN A 22 -20.89 -30.27 0.73
CA GLN A 22 -20.60 -28.84 0.74
C GLN A 22 -21.69 -28.01 1.45
N GLN A 23 -22.96 -28.46 1.42
CA GLN A 23 -24.03 -27.82 2.19
C GLN A 23 -23.93 -28.08 3.70
N GLN A 24 -23.44 -29.25 4.13
CA GLN A 24 -23.26 -29.52 5.56
C GLN A 24 -22.16 -28.68 6.22
N GLN A 25 -21.09 -28.32 5.49
CA GLN A 25 -20.05 -27.46 6.04
C GLN A 25 -20.50 -26.00 6.25
N GLN A 26 -21.43 -25.50 5.44
CA GLN A 26 -21.92 -24.12 5.61
C GLN A 26 -22.83 -23.95 6.83
N GLN A 27 -23.56 -24.99 7.25
CA GLN A 27 -24.42 -24.89 8.43
C GLN A 27 -23.66 -24.89 9.76
N GLN A 28 -22.43 -25.42 9.81
CA GLN A 28 -21.64 -25.43 11.05
C GLN A 28 -20.97 -24.08 11.37
N GLN A 29 -20.85 -23.15 10.41
CA GLN A 29 -20.22 -21.86 10.67
C GLN A 29 -21.16 -20.79 11.26
N GLN A 30 -22.48 -21.05 11.33
CA GLN A 30 -23.45 -20.08 11.88
C GLN A 30 -23.75 -20.24 13.37
N GLN A 31 -23.07 -21.15 14.10
CA GLN A 31 -23.35 -21.40 15.53
C GLN A 31 -22.23 -20.94 16.49
N GLN A 32 -21.52 -19.84 16.20
CA GLN A 32 -20.66 -19.21 17.21
C GLN A 32 -21.33 -17.97 17.82
N PRO A 33 -21.57 -17.94 19.14
CA PRO A 33 -22.12 -16.77 19.83
C PRO A 33 -21.06 -15.67 19.99
N SER A 34 -21.42 -14.47 19.57
CA SER A 34 -20.63 -13.24 19.69
C SER A 34 -20.46 -12.83 21.16
N SER A 35 -19.23 -12.89 21.67
CA SER A 35 -18.84 -12.32 22.96
C SER A 35 -18.46 -10.84 22.81
N ALA A 36 -19.28 -9.95 23.36
CA ALA A 36 -18.99 -8.52 23.53
C ALA A 36 -18.34 -8.23 24.91
N PRO A 37 -17.41 -7.27 25.02
CA PRO A 37 -17.09 -6.62 26.29
C PRO A 37 -17.74 -5.22 26.33
N GLY A 38 -18.69 -4.90 27.22
CA GLY A 38 -18.53 -4.73 28.67
C GLY A 38 -17.89 -3.36 28.94
N GLY A 39 -18.55 -2.28 29.35
CA GLY A 39 -19.73 -2.15 30.22
C GLY A 39 -19.29 -1.66 31.60
N THR A 40 -19.04 -0.36 31.76
CA THR A 40 -18.76 0.32 33.04
C THR A 40 -19.94 0.27 34.00
N PRO A 41 -19.75 0.04 35.31
CA PRO A 41 -20.81 0.25 36.28
C PRO A 41 -20.64 1.57 37.06
N ILE A 42 -21.73 2.34 37.06
CA ILE A 42 -22.11 3.30 38.09
C ILE A 42 -22.93 2.52 39.13
N ALA A 43 -22.64 2.66 40.42
CA ALA A 43 -23.59 2.33 41.48
C ALA A 43 -23.37 3.23 42.69
N ASP A 44 -24.48 3.80 43.13
CA ASP A 44 -24.69 4.73 44.22
C ASP A 44 -25.56 4.02 45.29
N GLN A 45 -25.38 4.41 46.57
CA GLN A 45 -26.22 4.12 47.76
C GLN A 45 -26.32 2.64 48.21
N ASN A 46 -26.41 2.26 49.49
CA ASN A 46 -27.11 2.88 50.61
C ASN A 46 -26.77 2.16 51.95
N GLN A 47 -27.04 2.85 53.07
CA GLN A 47 -27.47 2.37 54.40
C GLN A 47 -26.51 2.17 55.61
N ARG A 48 -27.06 2.67 56.73
CA ARG A 48 -26.68 2.89 58.13
C ARG A 48 -26.76 1.59 58.97
N PRO A 49 -26.22 1.53 60.22
CA PRO A 49 -27.01 1.97 61.40
C PRO A 49 -26.23 2.64 62.56
N SER A 50 -27.02 3.23 63.47
CA SER A 50 -26.79 3.82 64.82
C SER A 50 -26.09 2.87 65.82
N SER A 51 -25.45 3.25 66.94
CA SER A 51 -25.78 4.21 68.02
C SER A 51 -24.56 4.54 68.94
N ALA A 52 -24.66 5.65 69.70
CA ALA A 52 -23.70 6.34 70.60
C ALA A 52 -23.38 5.61 71.94
N PRO A 53 -22.73 6.19 73.01
CA PRO A 53 -22.05 7.50 73.20
C PRO A 53 -20.69 7.44 73.98
N GLY A 54 -19.92 8.55 74.05
CA GLY A 54 -18.95 8.73 75.13
C GLY A 54 -17.76 9.69 74.93
N SER A 55 -17.75 10.76 75.75
CA SER A 55 -16.59 11.46 76.34
C SER A 55 -15.59 12.24 75.47
N ASN A 56 -15.68 13.57 75.60
CA ASN A 56 -14.60 14.54 75.81
C ASN A 56 -13.15 14.05 75.74
N SER A 57 -12.36 14.63 74.84
CA SER A 57 -11.23 15.54 75.16
C SER A 57 -10.28 15.68 73.95
N GLN A 58 -9.60 16.83 73.88
CA GLN A 58 -8.49 17.17 72.97
C GLN A 58 -8.83 17.86 71.64
N GLN A 59 -9.20 19.13 71.78
CA GLN A 59 -8.75 20.20 70.88
C GLN A 59 -7.21 20.22 70.83
N ARG A 60 -6.62 19.88 69.67
CA ARG A 60 -5.34 20.37 69.09
C ARG A 60 -4.71 19.31 68.19
N SER A 61 -5.12 19.20 66.92
CA SER A 61 -4.22 18.72 65.83
C SER A 61 -4.76 18.88 64.39
N GLU A 62 -5.87 19.57 64.15
CA GLU A 62 -6.53 19.56 62.81
C GLU A 62 -5.80 20.33 61.69
N ASN A 63 -4.72 21.06 61.97
CA ASN A 63 -4.04 21.85 60.92
C ASN A 63 -2.86 21.15 60.23
N ARG A 64 -2.57 19.87 60.50
CA ARG A 64 -1.46 19.14 59.84
C ARG A 64 -1.88 18.06 58.83
N SER A 65 -3.07 17.47 58.91
CA SER A 65 -3.48 16.35 58.02
C SER A 65 -3.95 16.79 56.62
N SER A 66 -4.40 18.04 56.47
CA SER A 66 -4.84 18.60 55.18
C SER A 66 -3.66 18.85 54.21
N LEU A 67 -2.50 19.25 54.74
CA LEU A 67 -1.30 19.55 53.94
C LEU A 67 -0.63 18.30 53.36
N GLU A 68 -0.69 17.15 54.05
CA GLU A 68 -0.17 15.88 53.53
C GLU A 68 -1.05 15.30 52.42
N THR A 69 -2.37 15.40 52.55
CA THR A 69 -3.32 14.93 51.53
C THR A 69 -3.21 15.78 50.25
N ILE A 70 -3.02 17.09 50.39
CA ILE A 70 -2.76 18.01 49.26
C ILE A 70 -1.39 17.73 48.61
N ARG A 71 -0.35 17.43 49.40
CA ARG A 71 0.97 17.04 48.87
C ARG A 71 0.94 15.68 48.17
N ALA A 72 0.18 14.71 48.67
CA ALA A 72 -0.01 13.41 48.02
C ALA A 72 -0.74 13.54 46.67
N ARG A 73 -1.83 14.32 46.60
CA ARG A 73 -2.53 14.63 45.32
C ARG A 73 -1.64 15.36 44.32
N ARG A 74 -0.74 16.25 44.77
CA ARG A 74 0.22 16.94 43.90
C ARG A 74 1.31 16.02 43.33
N ARG A 75 1.67 14.94 44.02
CA ARG A 75 2.72 14.00 43.56
C ARG A 75 2.25 13.03 42.46
N PHE A 76 0.94 12.76 42.35
CA PHE A 76 0.39 11.92 41.27
C PHE A 76 -0.09 12.73 40.05
N ALA A 77 -0.44 14.00 40.21
CA ALA A 77 -0.85 14.87 39.09
C ALA A 77 0.27 15.12 38.06
N THR A 78 1.54 15.05 38.47
CA THR A 78 2.70 15.26 37.59
C THR A 78 2.98 14.07 36.67
N TYR A 79 2.67 12.84 37.09
CA TYR A 79 2.82 11.64 36.24
C TYR A 79 1.75 11.58 35.13
N SER A 80 0.51 11.98 35.44
CA SER A 80 -0.59 11.99 34.46
C SER A 80 -0.35 12.99 33.32
N LYS A 81 0.19 14.18 33.62
CA LYS A 81 0.47 15.22 32.61
C LYS A 81 1.61 14.84 31.65
N LYS A 82 2.59 14.06 32.11
CA LYS A 82 3.67 13.56 31.24
C LYS A 82 3.15 12.54 30.23
N ARG A 83 2.22 11.67 30.64
CA ARG A 83 1.64 10.65 29.74
C ARG A 83 0.78 11.28 28.64
N SER A 84 0.02 12.34 28.95
CA SER A 84 -0.76 13.08 27.95
C SER A 84 0.12 13.92 27.01
N ALA A 85 1.23 14.47 27.49
CA ALA A 85 2.16 15.19 26.62
C ALA A 85 2.84 14.25 25.61
N ILE A 86 3.22 13.03 26.03
CA ILE A 86 3.84 12.03 25.15
C ILE A 86 2.85 11.55 24.08
N SER A 87 1.57 11.36 24.42
CA SER A 87 0.57 10.95 23.43
C SER A 87 0.34 12.02 22.36
N LEU A 88 0.28 13.30 22.76
CA LEU A 88 0.11 14.42 21.83
C LEU A 88 1.29 14.58 20.86
N VAL A 89 2.53 14.38 21.34
CA VAL A 89 3.71 14.43 20.48
C VAL A 89 3.67 13.32 19.44
N ARG A 90 3.38 12.08 19.86
CA ARG A 90 3.29 10.93 18.94
C ARG A 90 2.18 11.10 17.91
N GLU A 91 1.04 11.64 18.31
CA GLU A 91 -0.07 11.94 17.41
C GLU A 91 0.32 13.01 16.38
N ALA A 92 0.99 14.09 16.82
CA ALA A 92 1.49 15.12 15.92
C ALA A 92 2.53 14.58 14.93
N GLU A 93 3.45 13.71 15.38
CA GLU A 93 4.42 13.03 14.52
C GLU A 93 3.73 12.16 13.47
N GLN A 94 2.73 11.37 13.87
CA GLN A 94 1.99 10.52 12.95
C GLN A 94 1.22 11.34 11.91
N LEU A 95 0.53 12.40 12.33
CA LEU A 95 -0.17 13.30 11.41
C LEU A 95 0.79 13.97 10.42
N ALA A 96 2.00 14.35 10.88
CA ALA A 96 3.03 14.91 10.02
C ALA A 96 3.56 13.90 9.01
N GLN A 97 3.73 12.64 9.40
CA GLN A 97 4.11 11.55 8.49
C GLN A 97 3.02 11.29 7.44
N ASP A 98 1.76 11.26 7.84
CA ASP A 98 0.64 11.04 6.91
C ASP A 98 0.44 12.21 5.94
N GLU A 99 0.66 13.45 6.40
CA GLU A 99 0.71 14.64 5.55
C GLU A 99 1.90 14.59 4.58
N ALA A 100 3.08 14.19 5.06
CA ALA A 100 4.27 14.03 4.23
C ALA A 100 4.05 12.99 3.12
N ARG A 101 3.44 11.84 3.45
CA ARG A 101 3.05 10.82 2.47
C ARG A 101 2.04 11.33 1.45
N ARG A 102 1.10 12.17 1.86
CA ARG A 102 0.15 12.79 0.92
C ARG A 102 0.82 13.73 -0.07
N ARG A 103 1.81 14.50 0.39
CA ARG A 103 2.58 15.43 -0.48
C ARG A 103 3.52 14.70 -1.43
N LEU A 104 4.24 13.72 -0.93
CA LEU A 104 5.20 12.93 -1.70
C LEU A 104 4.55 11.81 -2.51
N GLY A 105 3.28 11.51 -2.25
CA GLY A 105 2.58 10.38 -2.83
C GLY A 105 2.77 10.31 -4.35
N GLY A 106 2.58 11.45 -5.04
CA GLY A 106 2.72 11.58 -6.49
C GLY A 106 4.09 11.20 -7.08
N GLU A 107 5.14 11.14 -6.26
CA GLU A 107 6.52 10.92 -6.71
C GLU A 107 7.02 9.49 -6.47
N PHE A 108 6.23 8.65 -5.79
CA PHE A 108 6.66 7.28 -5.53
C PHE A 108 6.75 6.47 -6.83
N PRO A 109 7.87 5.78 -7.05
CA PRO A 109 8.11 5.12 -8.32
C PRO A 109 7.24 3.86 -8.46
N VAL A 110 6.89 3.54 -9.70
CA VAL A 110 6.27 2.28 -10.09
C VAL A 110 7.23 1.58 -11.03
N LEU A 111 7.72 0.43 -10.62
CA LEU A 111 8.65 -0.38 -11.41
C LEU A 111 7.85 -1.51 -12.07
N ALA A 112 7.95 -1.63 -13.39
CA ALA A 112 7.30 -2.68 -14.16
C ALA A 112 8.36 -3.51 -14.89
N GLU A 113 8.35 -4.82 -14.67
CA GLU A 113 9.20 -5.78 -15.35
C GLU A 113 8.34 -6.73 -16.19
N LEU A 114 8.48 -6.67 -17.51
CA LEU A 114 7.75 -7.49 -18.47
C LEU A 114 8.68 -8.55 -19.05
N VAL A 115 8.47 -9.80 -18.66
CA VAL A 115 9.15 -10.97 -19.27
C VAL A 115 8.22 -11.57 -20.31
N THR A 116 8.66 -11.71 -21.56
CA THR A 116 7.81 -12.21 -22.65
C THR A 116 8.59 -13.02 -23.70
N ASN A 117 7.98 -14.05 -24.27
CA ASN A 117 8.50 -14.75 -25.46
C ASN A 117 8.05 -14.12 -26.79
N VAL A 118 7.27 -13.03 -26.72
CA VAL A 118 6.97 -12.22 -27.89
C VAL A 118 8.28 -11.58 -28.37
N PRO A 119 8.60 -11.64 -29.67
CA PRO A 119 9.84 -11.09 -30.19
C PRO A 119 9.84 -9.56 -30.07
N VAL A 120 10.45 -9.06 -29.00
CA VAL A 120 10.72 -7.63 -28.75
C VAL A 120 12.19 -7.36 -29.05
N ARG A 121 12.52 -6.52 -30.04
CA ARG A 121 13.93 -6.19 -30.39
C ARG A 121 14.34 -4.88 -29.71
N LEU A 122 14.61 -4.96 -28.41
CA LEU A 122 15.16 -3.86 -27.62
C LEU A 122 16.26 -3.12 -28.38
N LEU A 123 16.16 -1.79 -28.41
CA LEU A 123 17.18 -0.88 -28.92
C LEU A 123 18.51 -1.31 -28.30
N SER A 124 19.42 -1.86 -29.10
CA SER A 124 20.76 -2.15 -28.61
C SER A 124 21.37 -0.82 -28.15
N PRO A 125 21.78 -0.67 -26.88
CA PRO A 125 22.29 0.61 -26.36
C PRO A 125 23.61 1.05 -27.00
N PHE A 126 24.22 0.20 -27.82
CA PHE A 126 25.41 0.53 -28.59
C PHE A 126 25.06 0.53 -30.08
N PRO A 127 25.12 1.69 -30.77
CA PRO A 127 25.26 1.67 -32.21
C PRO A 127 26.53 0.87 -32.49
N LYS A 128 26.40 -0.29 -33.13
CA LYS A 128 27.56 -1.03 -33.64
C LYS A 128 28.26 -0.07 -34.61
N ILE A 129 29.36 0.55 -34.18
CA ILE A 129 30.23 1.36 -35.02
C ILE A 129 30.86 0.38 -36.01
N LYS A 130 30.11 0.02 -37.05
CA LYS A 130 30.69 -0.52 -38.26
C LYS A 130 31.43 0.65 -38.87
N LYS A 131 32.76 0.53 -39.03
CA LYS A 131 33.55 1.39 -39.91
C LYS A 131 32.92 1.31 -41.31
N GLN A 132 32.00 2.23 -41.59
CA GLN A 132 31.21 2.27 -42.81
C GLN A 132 32.00 3.06 -43.84
N LYS A 133 32.88 2.36 -44.57
CA LYS A 133 33.43 2.89 -45.81
C LYS A 133 32.33 2.75 -46.87
N ASN A 134 31.76 3.89 -47.27
CA ASN A 134 30.70 4.06 -48.27
C ASN A 134 29.33 3.44 -47.92
N MET A 135 28.29 4.27 -47.81
CA MET A 135 27.19 4.34 -48.78
C MET A 135 26.08 5.30 -48.32
N LYS A 136 25.66 6.11 -49.30
CA LYS A 136 24.45 6.93 -49.49
C LYS A 136 23.26 6.73 -48.52
N ALA A 137 22.87 7.86 -47.92
CA ALA A 137 21.54 8.44 -47.70
C ALA A 137 20.27 7.57 -47.59
N ASN A 138 19.51 7.83 -46.51
CA ASN A 138 18.05 7.68 -46.34
C ASN A 138 17.45 6.29 -46.56
N THR A 139 17.73 5.35 -45.66
CA THR A 139 16.80 4.24 -45.41
C THR A 139 16.07 4.52 -44.09
N PRO A 140 14.73 4.58 -44.06
CA PRO A 140 13.99 4.70 -42.81
C PRO A 140 14.38 3.53 -41.88
N PRO A 141 14.34 3.74 -40.55
CA PRO A 141 14.66 2.67 -39.61
C PRO A 141 13.79 1.44 -39.91
N PRO A 142 14.34 0.22 -39.76
CA PRO A 142 13.56 -0.98 -40.02
C PRO A 142 12.30 -0.99 -39.14
N ILE A 143 11.14 -1.22 -39.75
CA ILE A 143 9.79 -1.21 -39.16
C ILE A 143 9.72 -1.92 -37.81
N SER A 144 10.56 -2.95 -37.60
CA SER A 144 10.64 -3.72 -36.36
C SER A 144 11.16 -2.94 -35.14
N GLN A 145 11.97 -1.89 -35.29
CA GLN A 145 12.45 -1.07 -34.15
C GLN A 145 11.38 -0.09 -33.62
N GLN A 146 10.36 0.22 -34.44
CA GLN A 146 9.27 1.12 -34.05
C GLN A 146 8.26 0.44 -33.12
N VAL A 147 8.04 -0.87 -33.29
CA VAL A 147 7.09 -1.67 -32.51
C VAL A 147 7.49 -1.71 -31.02
N ASP A 148 8.78 -1.82 -30.73
CA ASP A 148 9.26 -1.94 -29.35
C ASP A 148 9.15 -0.63 -28.56
N GLN A 149 9.36 0.51 -29.21
CA GLN A 149 9.13 1.83 -28.59
C GLN A 149 7.65 2.09 -28.35
N TYR A 150 6.78 1.61 -29.25
CA TYR A 150 5.34 1.78 -29.13
C TYR A 150 4.80 1.06 -27.87
N ILE A 151 5.16 -0.21 -27.67
CA ILE A 151 4.76 -0.98 -26.48
C ILE A 151 5.21 -0.29 -25.19
N LEU A 152 6.46 0.21 -25.14
CA LEU A 152 6.98 0.94 -23.97
C LEU A 152 6.17 2.21 -23.69
N LEU A 153 5.83 2.98 -24.73
CA LEU A 153 5.07 4.20 -24.60
C LEU A 153 3.63 3.93 -24.14
N THR A 154 2.96 2.97 -24.78
CA THR A 154 1.60 2.56 -24.42
C THR A 154 1.56 2.04 -22.98
N LEU A 155 2.48 1.15 -22.60
CA LEU A 155 2.52 0.61 -21.24
C LEU A 155 2.85 1.69 -20.21
N SER A 156 3.75 2.63 -20.52
CA SER A 156 4.05 3.79 -19.64
C SER A 156 2.83 4.66 -19.42
N HIS A 157 2.09 4.98 -20.48
CA HIS A 157 0.86 5.76 -20.39
C HIS A 157 -0.23 5.02 -19.59
N THR A 158 -0.41 3.73 -19.85
CA THR A 158 -1.37 2.88 -19.12
C THR A 158 -1.03 2.83 -17.64
N LEU A 159 0.22 2.57 -17.26
CA LEU A 159 0.64 2.52 -15.86
C LEU A 159 0.51 3.89 -15.18
N SER A 160 0.89 4.97 -15.86
CA SER A 160 0.71 6.34 -15.38
C SER A 160 -0.76 6.63 -15.02
N THR A 161 -1.69 6.20 -15.87
CA THR A 161 -3.13 6.34 -15.66
C THR A 161 -3.63 5.45 -14.51
N LEU A 162 -3.23 4.18 -14.49
CA LEU A 162 -3.70 3.19 -13.49
C LEU A 162 -3.20 3.48 -12.07
N TYR A 163 -2.03 4.10 -11.93
CA TYR A 163 -1.43 4.43 -10.63
C TYR A 163 -1.58 5.90 -10.25
N LEU A 164 -2.16 6.74 -11.12
CA LEU A 164 -2.24 8.20 -10.94
C LEU A 164 -0.85 8.79 -10.62
N ARG A 165 0.12 8.45 -11.46
CA ARG A 165 1.52 8.87 -11.34
C ARG A 165 2.01 9.49 -12.63
N PRO A 166 2.90 10.49 -12.57
CA PRO A 166 3.52 11.01 -13.78
C PRO A 166 4.37 9.92 -14.45
N GLN A 167 4.48 9.96 -15.78
CA GLN A 167 5.32 9.00 -16.52
C GLN A 167 6.79 9.02 -16.07
N SER A 168 7.29 10.14 -15.53
CA SER A 168 8.63 10.26 -14.94
C SER A 168 8.85 9.36 -13.71
N ALA A 169 7.78 8.93 -13.04
CA ALA A 169 7.84 8.00 -11.92
C ALA A 169 7.65 6.53 -12.36
N ILE A 170 7.40 6.28 -13.64
CA ILE A 170 7.22 4.92 -14.18
C ILE A 170 8.55 4.45 -14.76
N THR A 171 9.04 3.30 -14.30
CA THR A 171 10.21 2.63 -14.88
C THR A 171 9.77 1.29 -15.45
N ILE A 172 10.09 1.03 -16.72
CA ILE A 172 9.72 -0.20 -17.40
C ILE A 172 10.99 -0.92 -17.87
N SER A 173 11.09 -2.20 -17.55
CA SER A 173 12.08 -3.13 -18.09
C SER A 173 11.34 -4.20 -18.89
N ILE A 174 11.76 -4.45 -20.13
CA ILE A 174 11.24 -5.56 -20.93
C ILE A 174 12.37 -6.57 -21.12
N LEU A 175 12.11 -7.83 -20.81
CA LEU A 175 13.01 -8.94 -21.01
C LEU A 175 12.43 -9.90 -22.05
N SER A 176 13.15 -10.06 -23.18
CA SER A 176 12.81 -11.07 -24.17
C SER A 176 13.33 -12.43 -23.73
N ALA A 177 12.42 -13.37 -23.53
CA ALA A 177 12.68 -14.73 -23.08
C ALA A 177 12.07 -15.73 -24.08
N PRO A 178 12.79 -16.10 -25.16
CA PRO A 178 12.25 -16.97 -26.22
C PRO A 178 11.76 -18.35 -25.74
N LEU A 179 12.26 -18.81 -24.60
CA LEU A 179 11.92 -20.10 -23.98
C LEU A 179 10.98 -19.96 -22.77
N LEU A 180 10.14 -18.92 -22.74
CA LEU A 180 9.08 -18.81 -21.74
C LEU A 180 8.01 -19.88 -22.01
N MET A 181 7.88 -20.84 -21.09
CA MET A 181 6.91 -21.92 -21.16
C MET A 181 5.89 -21.77 -20.03
N GLN A 182 4.61 -21.73 -20.39
CA GLN A 182 3.49 -21.71 -19.44
C GLN A 182 2.59 -22.90 -19.70
N SER A 183 2.22 -23.65 -18.66
CA SER A 183 1.37 -24.85 -18.75
C SER A 183 1.87 -25.85 -19.80
N HIS A 184 3.18 -26.12 -19.81
CA HIS A 184 3.85 -27.01 -20.78
C HIS A 184 3.73 -26.57 -22.25
N CYS A 185 3.35 -25.32 -22.53
CA CYS A 185 3.19 -24.78 -23.86
C CYS A 185 4.05 -23.53 -24.08
N LEU A 186 4.77 -23.49 -25.21
CA LEU A 186 5.62 -22.39 -25.66
C LEU A 186 4.87 -21.33 -26.49
N SER A 187 3.53 -21.35 -26.50
CA SER A 187 2.77 -20.28 -27.16
C SER A 187 3.05 -18.92 -26.51
N LEU A 188 2.67 -17.83 -27.19
CA LEU A 188 2.94 -16.49 -26.69
C LEU A 188 2.34 -16.30 -25.29
N SER A 189 3.14 -15.73 -24.39
CA SER A 189 2.81 -15.53 -22.97
C SER A 189 3.68 -14.41 -22.38
N TYR A 190 3.25 -13.86 -21.25
CA TYR A 190 4.05 -12.89 -20.52
C TYR A 190 3.91 -13.02 -19.00
N ILE A 191 4.93 -12.54 -18.29
CA ILE A 191 4.89 -12.30 -16.85
C ILE A 191 5.21 -10.82 -16.64
N LEU A 192 4.24 -10.06 -16.15
CA LEU A 192 4.40 -8.66 -15.77
C LEU A 192 4.49 -8.56 -14.25
N THR A 193 5.61 -8.10 -13.72
CA THR A 193 5.78 -7.81 -12.29
C THR A 193 5.73 -6.32 -12.06
N ILE A 194 4.80 -5.84 -11.24
CA ILE A 194 4.69 -4.45 -10.83
C ILE A 194 5.14 -4.32 -9.38
N SER A 195 6.19 -3.55 -9.14
CA SER A 195 6.75 -3.30 -7.81
C SER A 195 6.58 -1.84 -7.43
N THR A 196 5.90 -1.58 -6.32
CA THR A 196 5.65 -0.23 -5.81
C THR A 196 5.32 -0.26 -4.31
N VAL A 197 5.08 0.91 -3.71
CA VAL A 197 4.78 1.06 -2.28
C VAL A 197 3.46 0.38 -1.88
N PRO A 198 3.28 0.00 -0.60
CA PRO A 198 2.12 -0.80 -0.18
C PRO A 198 0.78 -0.07 -0.37
N SER A 199 0.78 1.26 -0.23
CA SER A 199 -0.42 2.10 -0.47
C SER A 199 -0.95 2.00 -1.88
N LEU A 200 -0.11 1.62 -2.85
CA LEU A 200 -0.48 1.43 -4.25
C LEU A 200 -0.70 -0.04 -4.62
N CYS A 201 -0.48 -1.00 -3.72
CA CYS A 201 -0.62 -2.44 -4.00
C CYS A 201 -1.86 -3.05 -3.33
N GLN A 202 -2.96 -2.29 -3.22
CA GLN A 202 -4.18 -2.76 -2.56
C GLN A 202 -4.89 -3.86 -3.36
N PRO A 203 -5.35 -4.97 -2.73
CA PRO A 203 -5.94 -6.10 -3.44
C PRO A 203 -7.14 -5.75 -4.35
N ALA A 204 -8.01 -4.84 -3.89
CA ALA A 204 -9.18 -4.40 -4.64
C ALA A 204 -8.78 -3.69 -5.95
N ASP A 205 -7.82 -2.76 -5.85
CA ASP A 205 -7.30 -2.00 -7.00
C ASP A 205 -6.51 -2.91 -7.96
N ASN A 206 -5.75 -3.85 -7.41
CA ASN A 206 -4.93 -4.77 -8.18
C ASN A 206 -5.78 -5.64 -9.13
N ASN A 207 -6.98 -6.05 -8.71
CA ASN A 207 -7.87 -6.81 -9.59
C ASN A 207 -8.31 -5.98 -10.81
N LEU A 208 -8.71 -4.73 -10.59
CA LEU A 208 -9.09 -3.82 -11.67
C LEU A 208 -7.90 -3.54 -12.61
N ARG A 209 -6.73 -3.26 -12.04
CA ARG A 209 -5.50 -3.01 -12.81
C ARG A 209 -5.06 -4.22 -13.61
N ALA A 210 -5.14 -5.42 -13.04
CA ALA A 210 -4.79 -6.65 -13.73
C ALA A 210 -5.63 -6.85 -14.99
N ASN A 211 -6.95 -6.59 -14.90
CA ASN A 211 -7.85 -6.67 -16.04
C ASN A 211 -7.48 -5.63 -17.13
N SER A 212 -7.28 -4.36 -16.75
CA SER A 212 -6.88 -3.31 -17.70
C SER A 212 -5.54 -3.62 -18.39
N LEU A 213 -4.56 -4.13 -17.64
CA LEU A 213 -3.25 -4.50 -18.17
C LEU A 213 -3.34 -5.71 -19.11
N ALA A 214 -4.15 -6.70 -18.78
CA ALA A 214 -4.38 -7.86 -19.63
C ALA A 214 -5.04 -7.46 -20.97
N LEU A 215 -5.95 -6.48 -20.95
CA LEU A 215 -6.56 -5.93 -22.17
C LEU A 215 -5.51 -5.26 -23.06
N VAL A 216 -4.75 -4.31 -22.50
CA VAL A 216 -3.71 -3.60 -23.24
C VAL A 216 -2.64 -4.56 -23.78
N LEU A 217 -2.15 -5.50 -22.96
CA LEU A 217 -1.12 -6.44 -23.42
C LEU A 217 -1.65 -7.45 -24.44
N SER A 218 -2.93 -7.76 -24.44
CA SER A 218 -3.53 -8.58 -25.50
C SER A 218 -3.58 -7.85 -26.83
N GLU A 219 -3.86 -6.55 -26.82
CA GLU A 219 -3.88 -5.72 -28.03
C GLU A 219 -2.46 -5.47 -28.56
N GLU A 220 -1.54 -5.11 -27.65
CA GLU A 220 -0.17 -4.71 -27.99
C GLU A 220 0.76 -5.87 -28.32
N LEU A 221 0.61 -7.00 -27.62
CA LEU A 221 1.49 -8.16 -27.79
C LEU A 221 0.83 -9.33 -28.52
N GLY A 222 -0.49 -9.27 -28.77
CA GLY A 222 -1.25 -10.39 -29.33
C GLY A 222 -1.30 -11.61 -28.40
N VAL A 223 -1.08 -11.43 -27.09
CA VAL A 223 -1.10 -12.51 -26.10
C VAL A 223 -2.51 -12.65 -25.52
N PRO A 224 -3.16 -13.83 -25.63
CA PRO A 224 -4.45 -14.08 -25.00
C PRO A 224 -4.45 -13.80 -23.48
N HIS A 225 -5.57 -13.31 -22.93
CA HIS A 225 -5.66 -12.91 -21.51
C HIS A 225 -5.34 -14.05 -20.52
N ASP A 226 -5.65 -15.29 -20.88
CA ASP A 226 -5.39 -16.50 -20.07
C ASP A 226 -3.90 -16.92 -20.07
N ARG A 227 -3.09 -16.33 -20.95
CA ARG A 227 -1.64 -16.56 -21.11
C ARG A 227 -0.78 -15.46 -20.50
N GLY A 228 -1.41 -14.49 -19.83
CA GLY A 228 -0.74 -13.40 -19.13
C GLY A 228 -0.74 -13.62 -17.62
N ILE A 229 0.40 -13.39 -16.97
CA ILE A 229 0.50 -13.38 -15.50
C ILE A 229 0.89 -11.97 -15.05
N VAL A 230 0.09 -11.36 -14.16
CA VAL A 230 0.43 -10.08 -13.52
C VAL A 230 0.70 -10.31 -12.03
N ARG A 231 1.87 -9.91 -11.57
CA ARG A 231 2.32 -10.01 -10.17
C ARG A 231 2.40 -8.61 -9.58
N PHE A 232 1.76 -8.39 -8.44
CA PHE A 232 1.90 -7.16 -7.67
C PHE A 232 2.83 -7.41 -6.49
N LEU A 233 3.94 -6.69 -6.44
CA LEU A 233 4.94 -6.76 -5.39
C LEU A 233 4.91 -5.47 -4.58
N SER A 234 4.48 -5.58 -3.32
CA SER A 234 4.53 -4.48 -2.37
C SER A 234 5.95 -4.35 -1.81
N LEU A 235 6.59 -3.22 -2.07
CA LEU A 235 7.90 -2.86 -1.53
C LEU A 235 7.72 -1.84 -0.41
N ASP A 236 8.23 -2.13 0.78
CA ASP A 236 8.24 -1.15 1.87
C ASP A 236 9.03 0.11 1.47
N GLU A 237 8.61 1.25 2.01
CA GLU A 237 9.24 2.55 1.75
C GLU A 237 10.75 2.55 2.11
N GLY A 238 11.18 1.69 3.04
CA GLY A 238 12.59 1.51 3.42
C GLY A 238 13.43 0.73 2.40
N TYR A 239 12.82 -0.08 1.53
CA TYR A 239 13.51 -0.91 0.54
C TYR A 239 13.48 -0.33 -0.88
N LEU A 240 12.84 0.81 -1.05
CA LEU A 240 12.71 1.50 -2.32
C LEU A 240 13.49 2.81 -2.28
N ALA A 241 14.49 2.95 -3.16
CA ALA A 241 15.35 4.13 -3.21
C ALA A 241 15.24 4.86 -4.54
N VAL A 242 15.16 6.18 -4.47
CA VAL A 242 15.11 7.11 -5.61
C VAL A 242 16.07 8.26 -5.33
N ASN A 243 16.84 8.68 -6.33
CA ASN A 243 17.79 9.80 -6.19
C ASN A 243 18.77 9.65 -5.01
N GLY A 244 19.21 8.41 -4.74
CA GLY A 244 20.16 8.10 -3.67
C GLY A 244 19.57 8.13 -2.24
N LYS A 245 18.25 8.25 -2.10
CA LYS A 245 17.54 8.24 -0.80
C LYS A 245 16.40 7.23 -0.82
N THR A 246 16.13 6.59 0.32
CA THR A 246 14.96 5.72 0.43
C THR A 246 13.68 6.55 0.49
N VAL A 247 12.56 6.00 0.02
CA VAL A 247 11.25 6.64 0.14
C VAL A 247 10.94 6.94 1.61
N ALA A 248 11.26 6.02 2.53
CA ALA A 248 11.10 6.23 3.96
C ALA A 248 11.90 7.46 4.47
N SER A 249 13.13 7.65 3.98
CA SER A 249 13.95 8.80 4.36
C SER A 249 13.40 10.13 3.80
N LEU A 250 12.80 10.11 2.60
CA LEU A 250 12.15 11.28 2.02
C LEU A 250 10.89 11.65 2.81
N VAL A 251 10.07 10.66 3.16
CA VAL A 251 8.88 10.85 4.00
C VAL A 251 9.26 11.40 5.37
N ALA A 252 10.30 10.86 6.00
CA ALA A 252 10.78 11.36 7.28
C ALA A 252 11.27 12.82 7.21
N ALA A 253 12.00 13.18 6.14
CA ALA A 253 12.48 14.54 5.94
C ALA A 253 11.32 15.54 5.76
N GLU A 254 10.32 15.20 4.93
CA GLU A 254 9.13 16.04 4.73
C GLU A 254 8.29 16.12 6.01
N ALA A 255 8.14 15.03 6.76
CA ALA A 255 7.40 15.02 8.03
C ALA A 255 8.03 15.99 9.05
N GLN A 256 9.36 16.01 9.14
CA GLN A 256 10.08 16.94 10.00
C GLN A 256 9.85 18.40 9.60
N GLU A 257 9.79 18.68 8.30
CA GLU A 257 9.48 20.01 7.79
C GLU A 257 8.03 20.41 8.10
N VAL A 258 7.07 19.49 7.96
CA VAL A 258 5.67 19.71 8.35
C VAL A 258 5.56 20.08 9.83
N LEU A 259 6.25 19.35 10.71
CA LEU A 259 6.30 19.65 12.15
C LEU A 259 6.91 21.02 12.43
N ALA A 260 8.03 21.35 11.78
CA ALA A 260 8.69 22.64 11.94
C ALA A 260 7.76 23.81 11.53
N ARG A 261 7.07 23.67 10.40
CA ARG A 261 6.08 24.66 9.92
C ARG A 261 4.90 24.80 10.89
N ALA A 262 4.43 23.70 11.47
CA ALA A 262 3.34 23.72 12.46
C ALA A 262 3.76 24.41 13.77
N ALA A 263 5.01 24.24 14.21
CA ALA A 263 5.54 24.87 15.44
C ALA A 263 5.73 26.40 15.31
N VAL A 264 5.96 26.92 14.10
CA VAL A 264 6.13 28.36 13.86
C VAL A 264 4.79 29.12 13.90
N ARG A 265 3.68 28.50 13.48
CA ARG A 265 2.34 29.14 13.46
C ARG A 265 1.86 29.71 14.83
N PRO A 266 1.94 28.98 15.96
CA PRO A 266 1.49 29.51 17.26
C PRO A 266 2.40 30.59 17.86
N ALA A 267 3.64 30.76 17.37
CA ALA A 267 4.56 31.78 17.87
C ALA A 267 4.27 33.19 17.30
N VAL A 268 3.72 33.27 16.09
CA VAL A 268 3.36 34.54 15.44
C VAL A 268 2.08 35.12 16.02
N GLU A 269 1.12 34.26 16.40
CA GLU A 269 -0.18 34.67 16.94
C GLU A 269 -0.08 35.19 18.39
N ARG A 270 0.79 34.59 19.22
CA ARG A 270 1.05 35.08 20.60
C ARG A 270 1.75 36.43 20.67
N LYS A 271 2.50 36.83 19.63
CA LYS A 271 3.11 38.17 19.56
C LYS A 271 2.12 39.27 19.19
N ARG A 272 0.99 38.92 18.55
CA ARG A 272 -0.07 39.87 18.20
C ARG A 272 -1.04 40.14 19.35
N SER A 273 -1.15 39.21 20.31
CA SER A 273 -2.06 39.36 21.47
C SER A 273 -1.45 40.08 22.68
N PHE A 274 -0.16 40.43 22.66
CA PHE A 274 0.54 41.10 23.77
C PHE A 274 1.04 42.52 23.43
N GLY A 275 0.61 43.08 22.30
CA GLY A 275 0.87 44.47 21.93
C GLY A 275 -0.41 45.29 21.99
N VAL A 276 -0.85 45.64 23.19
CA VAL A 276 -1.76 46.78 23.47
C VAL A 276 -1.19 47.51 24.67
#